data_AF-A0AAP8T272-F1
#
_entry.id   AF-A0AAP8T272-F1
#
_cell.length_a   1.000
_cell.length_b   1.000
_cell.length_c   1.000
_cell.angle_alpha   90.00
_cell.angle_beta   90.00
_cell.angle_gamma   90.00
#
_symmetry.space_group_name_H-M   'P 1'
#
loop_
_entity.id
_entity.type
_entity.pdbx_description
1 polymer ?
#
loop_
_entity_poly.entity_id
_entity_poly.type
_entity_poly.pdbx_seq_one_letter_code
_entity_poly.pdbx_strand_id
1 'polypeptide(L)'
;MTDKKAIRPFHVNIAEEELIELRRRINATRWPEKETVTDQSQGVQLETIQELARYWANEYDWRKMEAKLNSYANYITEIDDLDIHF
;
A
#
# COMPACT_ATOMS: atom_id res chain seq x y z
N MET A 1 -29.78 -9.94 7.57
CA MET A 1 -28.41 -9.79 8.11
C MET A 1 -27.58 -10.90 7.51
N THR A 2 -26.45 -10.58 6.89
CA THR A 2 -25.55 -11.57 6.31
C THR A 2 -24.92 -12.37 7.44
N ASP A 3 -24.96 -13.70 7.36
CA ASP A 3 -24.23 -14.55 8.30
C ASP A 3 -22.74 -14.24 8.15
N LYS A 4 -22.13 -13.77 9.23
CA LYS A 4 -20.72 -13.37 9.23
C LYS A 4 -19.77 -14.56 9.18
N LYS A 5 -20.21 -15.74 9.63
CA LYS A 5 -19.45 -16.99 9.58
C LYS A 5 -19.49 -17.64 8.21
N ALA A 6 -20.34 -17.15 7.29
CA ALA A 6 -20.34 -17.60 5.92
C ALA A 6 -19.13 -17.03 5.17
N ILE A 7 -18.67 -17.76 4.14
CA ILE A 7 -17.69 -17.25 3.18
C ILE A 7 -18.36 -16.19 2.31
N ARG A 8 -17.92 -14.95 2.42
CA ARG A 8 -18.51 -13.79 1.72
C ARG A 8 -17.53 -13.28 0.65
N PRO A 9 -18.00 -12.98 -0.58
CA PRO A 9 -17.16 -12.32 -1.57
C PRO A 9 -16.62 -11.00 -1.04
N PHE A 10 -15.37 -10.71 -1.36
CA PHE A 10 -14.72 -9.46 -1.03
C PHE A 10 -14.20 -8.79 -2.30
N HIS A 11 -14.27 -7.47 -2.32
CA HIS A 11 -13.76 -6.65 -3.41
C HIS A 11 -12.92 -5.54 -2.80
N VAL A 12 -11.64 -5.50 -3.15
CA VAL A 12 -10.74 -4.43 -2.73
C VAL A 12 -11.22 -3.14 -3.37
N ASN A 13 -11.51 -2.13 -2.55
CA ASN A 13 -11.88 -0.80 -3.01
C ASN A 13 -11.19 0.23 -2.13
N ILE A 14 -10.12 0.83 -2.65
CA ILE A 14 -9.37 1.89 -2.00
C ILE A 14 -9.98 3.23 -2.43
N ALA A 15 -10.47 3.98 -1.45
CA ALA A 15 -11.07 5.29 -1.67
C ALA A 15 -10.05 6.25 -2.31
N GLU A 16 -10.50 7.12 -3.21
CA GLU A 16 -9.60 8.07 -3.88
C GLU A 16 -8.94 9.03 -2.89
N GLU A 17 -9.64 9.38 -1.81
CA GLU A 17 -9.13 10.24 -0.75
C GLU A 17 -7.90 9.62 -0.05
N GLU A 18 -7.87 8.30 0.13
CA GLU A 18 -6.71 7.58 0.68
C GLU A 18 -5.51 7.64 -0.28
N LEU A 19 -5.76 7.58 -1.59
CA LEU A 19 -4.71 7.71 -2.62
C LEU A 19 -4.14 9.12 -2.68
N ILE A 20 -5.01 10.13 -2.57
CA ILE A 20 -4.61 11.54 -2.50
C ILE A 20 -3.79 11.79 -1.23
N GLU A 21 -4.23 11.27 -0.09
CA GLU A 21 -3.53 11.42 1.18
C GLU A 21 -2.17 10.71 1.17
N LEU A 22 -2.08 9.52 0.59
CA LEU A 22 -0.82 8.82 0.35
C LEU A 22 0.18 9.70 -0.41
N ARG A 23 -0.22 10.24 -1.57
CA ARG A 23 0.65 11.12 -2.39
C ARG A 23 1.03 12.39 -1.63
N ARG A 24 0.09 12.99 -0.90
CA ARG A 24 0.34 14.19 -0.07
C ARG A 24 1.41 13.92 0.98
N ARG A 25 1.33 12.79 1.68
CA ARG A 25 2.31 12.40 2.72
C ARG A 25 3.69 12.14 2.14
N ILE A 26 3.76 11.44 1.00
CA ILE A 26 5.04 11.20 0.31
C ILE A 26 5.68 12.54 -0.09
N ASN A 27 4.92 13.46 -0.68
CA ASN A 27 5.43 14.77 -1.10
C ASN A 27 5.82 15.68 0.08
N ALA A 28 5.20 15.51 1.24
CA ALA A 28 5.53 16.25 2.46
C ALA A 28 6.69 15.64 3.27
N THR A 29 7.37 14.61 2.74
CA THR A 29 8.47 13.94 3.44
C THR A 29 9.60 14.91 3.78
N ARG A 30 9.99 14.93 5.05
CA ARG A 30 11.20 15.61 5.52
C ARG A 30 12.37 14.65 5.42
N TRP A 31 13.32 14.97 4.55
CA TRP A 31 14.49 14.13 4.31
C TRP A 31 15.58 14.32 5.37
N PRO A 32 16.28 13.24 5.77
CA PRO A 32 17.49 13.35 6.58
C PRO A 32 18.67 13.85 5.73
N GLU A 33 19.81 14.05 6.39
CA GLU A 33 21.09 14.24 5.70
C GLU A 33 21.53 12.96 4.97
N LYS A 34 22.44 13.11 4.01
CA LYS A 34 23.01 11.99 3.27
C LYS A 34 23.88 11.11 4.17
N GLU A 35 23.88 9.80 3.89
CA GLU A 35 24.74 8.82 4.53
C GLU A 35 26.24 9.16 4.44
N THR A 36 27.04 8.70 5.41
CA THR A 36 28.49 8.99 5.49
C THR A 36 29.35 7.95 4.76
N VAL A 37 28.74 6.90 4.23
CA VAL A 37 29.39 5.78 3.55
C VAL A 37 28.87 5.65 2.12
N THR A 38 29.65 5.04 1.24
CA THR A 38 29.26 4.84 -0.17
C THR A 38 28.58 3.49 -0.42
N ASP A 39 28.49 2.64 0.60
CA ASP A 39 27.82 1.34 0.53
C ASP A 39 26.48 1.34 1.31
N GLN A 40 25.87 0.17 1.50
CA GLN A 40 24.59 0.00 2.21
C GLN A 40 24.76 -0.48 3.65
N SER A 41 25.97 -0.39 4.23
CA SER A 41 26.22 -0.86 5.60
C SER A 41 25.42 -0.09 6.66
N GLN A 42 24.94 1.12 6.34
CA GLN A 42 24.06 1.95 7.18
C GLN A 42 22.58 1.88 6.79
N GLY A 43 22.20 0.99 5.86
CA GLY A 43 20.83 0.84 5.37
C GLY A 43 20.63 1.41 3.96
N VAL A 44 19.36 1.70 3.63
CA VAL A 44 18.97 2.21 2.31
C VAL A 44 19.54 3.61 2.11
N GLN A 45 20.21 3.83 0.99
CA GLN A 45 20.79 5.13 0.63
C GLN A 45 19.70 6.19 0.39
N LEU A 46 19.98 7.44 0.74
CA LEU A 46 19.02 8.55 0.62
C LEU A 46 18.51 8.70 -0.82
N GLU A 47 19.41 8.57 -1.79
CA GLU A 47 19.07 8.67 -3.22
C GLU A 47 18.04 7.60 -3.61
N THR A 48 18.26 6.34 -3.24
CA THR A 48 17.34 5.23 -3.55
C THR A 48 15.94 5.47 -3.00
N ILE A 49 15.81 5.91 -1.75
CA ILE A 49 14.49 6.13 -1.14
C ILE A 49 13.80 7.38 -1.72
N GLN A 50 14.56 8.41 -2.12
CA GLN A 50 14.02 9.58 -2.82
C GLN A 50 13.49 9.22 -4.22
N GLU A 51 14.19 8.35 -4.94
CA GLU A 51 13.72 7.85 -6.24
C GLU A 51 12.45 7.01 -6.09
N LEU A 52 12.40 6.12 -5.10
CA LEU A 52 11.20 5.33 -4.81
C LEU A 52 10.01 6.22 -4.44
N ALA A 53 10.23 7.22 -3.59
CA ALA A 53 9.20 8.19 -3.21
C ALA A 53 8.68 8.98 -4.43
N ARG A 54 9.58 9.43 -5.32
CA ARG A 54 9.21 10.10 -6.57
C ARG A 54 8.33 9.20 -7.43
N TYR A 55 8.72 7.95 -7.62
CA TYR A 55 7.96 6.98 -8.41
C TYR A 55 6.57 6.74 -7.81
N TRP A 56 6.46 6.52 -6.51
CA TRP A 56 5.17 6.31 -5.84
C TRP A 56 4.26 7.54 -5.87
N ALA A 57 4.80 8.74 -5.72
CA ALA A 57 3.99 9.96 -5.73
C ALA A 57 3.43 10.30 -7.12
N ASN A 58 4.18 10.00 -8.18
CA ASN A 58 3.92 10.58 -9.51
C ASN A 58 3.59 9.54 -10.58
N GLU A 59 4.15 8.34 -10.51
CA GLU A 59 4.14 7.38 -11.62
C GLU A 59 3.39 6.09 -11.29
N TYR A 60 3.36 5.69 -10.01
CA TYR A 60 2.70 4.46 -9.60
C TYR A 60 1.17 4.57 -9.72
N ASP A 61 0.59 3.64 -10.48
CA ASP A 61 -0.84 3.55 -10.72
C ASP A 61 -1.45 2.49 -9.79
N TRP A 62 -2.01 2.95 -8.68
CA TRP A 62 -2.65 2.08 -7.70
C TRP A 62 -3.94 1.43 -8.27
N ARG A 63 -4.60 2.03 -9.27
CA ARG A 63 -5.78 1.40 -9.87
C ARG A 63 -5.43 0.14 -10.65
N LYS A 64 -4.23 0.05 -11.23
CA LYS A 64 -3.74 -1.19 -11.87
C LYS A 64 -3.55 -2.34 -10.87
N MET A 65 -2.94 -2.06 -9.72
CA MET A 65 -2.74 -3.13 -8.73
C MET A 65 -4.05 -3.48 -8.02
N GLU A 66 -4.94 -2.52 -7.75
CA GLU A 66 -6.30 -2.81 -7.27
C GLU A 66 -7.07 -3.74 -8.22
N ALA A 67 -7.05 -3.45 -9.53
CA ALA A 67 -7.64 -4.31 -10.54
C ALA A 67 -6.99 -5.71 -10.56
N LYS A 68 -5.67 -5.79 -10.39
CA LYS A 68 -4.96 -7.07 -10.30
C LYS A 68 -5.36 -7.87 -9.07
N LEU A 69 -5.47 -7.25 -7.89
CA LEU A 69 -5.95 -7.91 -6.67
C LEU A 69 -7.36 -8.48 -6.88
N ASN A 70 -8.25 -7.69 -7.45
CA ASN A 70 -9.63 -8.08 -7.75
C ASN A 70 -9.79 -9.05 -8.92
N SER A 71 -8.72 -9.36 -9.67
CA SER A 71 -8.74 -10.39 -10.72
C SER A 71 -8.75 -11.82 -10.17
N TYR A 72 -8.44 -11.97 -8.88
CA TYR A 72 -8.57 -13.22 -8.14
C TYR A 72 -9.89 -13.23 -7.35
N ALA A 73 -10.38 -14.43 -7.04
CA ALA A 73 -11.51 -14.57 -6.15
C ALA A 73 -11.05 -14.27 -4.71
N ASN A 74 -11.49 -13.14 -4.17
CA ASN A 74 -11.19 -12.70 -2.81
C ASN A 74 -12.41 -12.95 -1.92
N TYR A 75 -12.17 -13.42 -0.69
CA TYR A 75 -13.25 -13.71 0.25
C TYR A 75 -12.91 -13.25 1.67
N ILE A 76 -13.94 -13.05 2.47
CA ILE A 76 -13.83 -12.84 3.91
C ILE A 76 -14.78 -13.77 4.67
N THR A 77 -14.35 -14.24 5.84
CA THR A 77 -15.19 -14.98 6.80
C THR A 77 -14.83 -14.59 8.23
N GLU A 78 -15.80 -14.59 9.13
CA GLU A 78 -15.55 -14.30 10.55
C GLU A 78 -15.09 -15.57 11.28
N ILE A 79 -13.92 -15.50 11.91
CA ILE A 79 -13.37 -16.53 12.82
C ILE A 79 -13.02 -15.84 14.13
N ASP A 80 -13.58 -16.32 15.24
CA ASP A 80 -13.36 -15.74 16.57
C ASP A 80 -13.53 -14.20 16.61
N ASP A 81 -14.65 -13.73 16.05
CA ASP A 81 -15.03 -12.31 15.95
C ASP A 81 -14.10 -11.43 15.10
N LEU A 82 -13.24 -12.04 14.26
CA LEU A 82 -12.34 -11.35 13.33
C LEU A 82 -12.63 -11.74 11.87
N ASP A 83 -12.77 -10.73 11.00
CA ASP A 83 -12.86 -10.95 9.54
C ASP A 83 -11.49 -11.35 8.98
N ILE A 84 -11.38 -12.57 8.46
CA ILE A 84 -10.18 -13.13 7.84
C ILE A 84 -10.32 -13.08 6.32
N HIS A 85 -9.41 -12.38 5.65
CA HIS A 85 -9.32 -12.28 4.19
C HIS A 85 -8.43 -13.37 3.60
N PHE A 86 -8.88 -14.02 2.52
CA PHE A 86 -8.14 -15.07 1.80
C PHE A 86 -8.49 -15.11 0.30
#